data_AF-A0A355QI73-F1
#
_entry.id   AF-A0A355QI73-F1
#
_cell.length_a   1.000
_cell.length_b   1.000
_cell.length_c   1.000
_cell.angle_alpha   90.00
_cell.angle_beta   90.00
_cell.angle_gamma   90.00
#
_symmetry.space_group_name_H-M   'P 1'
#
loop_
_entity.id
_entity.type
_entity.pdbx_description
1 polymer ?
#
loop_
_entity_poly.entity_id
_entity_poly.type
_entity_poly.pdbx_seq_one_letter_code
_entity_poly.pdbx_strand_id
1 'polypeptide(L)' 'MGYFRGFAVTFRKLWEKRVTIPYPEQKRDKPERLHGRHVLNRYEDGMEKCI' A
#
# COMPACT_ATOMS: atom_id res chain seq x y z
N MET A 1 -38.32 -1.13 9.06
CA MET A 1 -36.92 -1.40 8.67
C MET A 1 -36.08 -1.39 9.95
N GLY A 2 -36.00 -2.53 10.66
CA GLY A 2 -35.54 -2.57 12.06
C GLY A 2 -34.02 -2.48 12.23
N TYR A 3 -33.59 -1.79 13.30
CA TYR A 3 -32.20 -1.61 13.73
C TYR A 3 -31.36 -2.90 13.75
N PHE A 4 -32.00 -4.06 13.96
CA PHE A 4 -31.38 -5.38 13.96
C PHE A 4 -30.68 -5.78 12.66
N ARG A 5 -31.12 -5.25 11.50
CA ARG A 5 -30.42 -5.49 10.23
C ARG A 5 -29.01 -4.89 10.21
N GLY A 6 -28.78 -3.77 10.92
CA GLY A 6 -27.46 -3.14 11.00
C GLY A 6 -26.46 -4.01 11.77
N PHE A 7 -26.87 -4.55 12.92
CA PHE A 7 -26.04 -5.43 13.73
C PHE A 7 -25.67 -6.73 13.00
N ALA A 8 -26.59 -7.30 12.21
CA ALA A 8 -26.31 -8.49 11.40
C ALA A 8 -25.14 -8.30 10.43
N VAL A 9 -24.97 -7.08 9.88
CA VAL A 9 -23.81 -6.76 9.01
C VAL A 9 -22.52 -6.73 9.81
N THR A 10 -22.53 -6.13 11.00
CA THR A 10 -21.36 -6.09 11.90
C THR A 10 -20.92 -7.48 12.31
N PHE A 11 -21.87 -8.34 12.71
CA PHE A 11 -21.57 -9.74 13.05
C PHE A 11 -20.96 -10.48 11.86
N ARG A 12 -21.49 -10.28 10.65
CA ARG A 12 -20.89 -10.88 9.43
C ARG A 12 -19.44 -10.43 9.22
N LYS A 13 -19.11 -9.16 9.49
CA LYS A 13 -17.75 -8.62 9.34
C LYS A 13 -16.75 -9.19 10.35
N LEU A 14 -17.20 -9.65 11.53
CA LEU A 14 -16.30 -10.26 12.53
C LEU A 14 -15.66 -11.58 12.05
N TRP A 15 -16.37 -12.35 11.22
CA TRP A 15 -15.84 -13.60 10.64
C TRP A 15 -15.11 -13.43 9.31
N GLU A 16 -15.13 -12.23 8.71
CA GLU A 16 -14.36 -11.96 7.49
C GLU A 16 -12.87 -11.77 7.82
N LYS A 17 -11.99 -12.25 6.92
CA LYS A 17 -10.55 -12.04 7.06
C LYS A 17 -10.21 -10.55 6.95
N ARG A 18 -9.29 -10.08 7.79
CA ARG A 18 -8.77 -8.70 7.72
C ARG A 18 -8.08 -8.50 6.37
N VAL A 19 -8.41 -7.40 5.69
CA VAL A 19 -7.80 -6.98 4.42
C VAL A 19 -6.42 -6.32 4.63
N THR A 20 -6.15 -5.88 5.86
CA THR A 20 -4.91 -5.21 6.23
C THR A 20 -3.74 -6.17 6.34
N ILE A 21 -2.62 -5.75 5.80
CA ILE A 21 -1.32 -6.43 5.82
C ILE A 21 -0.46 -5.78 6.92
N PRO A 22 0.23 -6.54 7.79
CA PRO A 22 1.06 -5.97 8.86
C PRO A 22 2.37 -5.39 8.30
N TYR A 23 2.58 -4.10 8.51
CA TYR A 23 3.86 -3.43 8.25
C TYR A 23 4.74 -3.48 9.51
N PRO A 24 6.08 -3.66 9.45
CA PRO A 24 6.94 -3.69 8.26
C PRO A 24 7.18 -5.06 7.62
N GLU A 25 6.64 -6.13 8.22
CA GLU A 25 6.87 -7.52 7.82
C GLU A 25 6.40 -7.82 6.39
N GLN A 26 5.27 -7.25 5.99
CA GLN A 26 4.72 -7.41 4.65
C GLN A 26 4.48 -6.02 4.03
N LYS A 27 5.19 -5.75 2.93
CA LYS A 27 5.06 -4.50 2.15
C LYS A 27 4.14 -4.75 0.96
N ARG A 28 3.33 -3.74 0.62
CA ARG A 28 2.49 -3.78 -0.58
C ARG A 28 3.35 -3.70 -1.84
N ASP A 29 2.92 -4.38 -2.90
CA ASP A 29 3.53 -4.26 -4.21
C ASP A 29 3.43 -2.83 -4.71
N LYS A 30 4.58 -2.28 -5.13
CA LYS A 30 4.67 -0.91 -5.64
C LYS A 30 4.49 -0.95 -7.16
N PRO A 31 3.69 -0.04 -7.73
CA PRO A 31 3.60 0.08 -9.19
C PRO A 31 4.95 0.49 -9.77
N GLU A 32 5.20 0.10 -11.02
CA GLU A 32 6.47 0.37 -11.73
C GLU A 32 6.81 1.86 -11.76
N ARG A 33 5.80 2.71 -11.98
CA ARG A 33 5.92 4.17 -12.02
C ARG A 33 5.55 4.82 -10.68
N LEU A 34 6.03 4.26 -9.57
CA LEU A 34 5.85 4.91 -8.27
C LEU A 34 6.72 6.16 -8.16
N HIS A 35 6.10 7.30 -7.87
CA HIS A 35 6.81 8.51 -7.47
C HIS A 35 7.40 8.31 -6.06
N GLY A 36 8.65 7.83 -6.02
CA GLY A 36 9.40 7.58 -4.79
C GLY A 36 10.31 8.73 -4.39
N ARG A 37 11.39 8.39 -3.68
CA ARG A 37 12.44 9.33 -3.34
C ARG A 37 13.18 9.77 -4.61
N HIS A 38 13.43 11.07 -4.74
CA HIS A 38 14.25 11.63 -5.81
C HIS A 38 15.70 11.17 -5.67
N VAL A 39 16.29 10.74 -6.79
CA VAL A 39 17.69 10.29 -6.88
C VAL A 39 18.34 11.03 -8.04
N LEU A 40 19.58 11.49 -7.84
CA LEU A 40 20.41 12.03 -8.91
C LEU A 40 20.99 10.88 -9.72
N ASN A 41 20.68 10.87 -11.02
CA ASN A 41 21.18 9.84 -11.93
C ASN A 41 22.61 10.17 -12.38
N ARG A 42 23.39 9.12 -12.65
CA ARG A 42 24.74 9.20 -13.23
C ARG A 42 24.75 8.62 -14.65
N TYR A 43 25.70 9.03 -15.48
CA TYR A 43 26.01 8.38 -16.75
C TYR A 43 26.79 7.08 -16.51
N GLU A 44 26.91 6.23 -17.54
CA GLU A 44 27.68 4.97 -17.46
C GLU A 44 29.15 5.21 -17.09
N ASP A 45 29.70 6.37 -17.46
CA ASP A 45 31.06 6.81 -17.13
C ASP A 45 31.22 7.31 -15.68
N GLY A 46 30.14 7.31 -14.89
CA GLY A 46 30.14 7.73 -13.48
C GLY A 46 29.98 9.24 -13.24
N MET A 47 30.01 10.07 -14.29
CA MET A 47 29.70 11.50 -14.25
C MET A 47 28.23 11.76 -13.88
N GLU A 48 27.95 12.82 -13.12
CA GLU A 48 26.57 13.18 -12.76
C GLU A 48 25.80 13.76 -13.96
N LYS A 49 24.50 13.48 -14.05
CA LYS A 49 23.66 14.04 -15.14
C LYS A 49 23.31 15.52 -14.95
N CYS A 50 23.43 16.03 -13.72
CA CYS A 50 23.27 17.45 -13.42
C CYS A 50 24.53 18.21 -13.87
N ILE A 51 24.35 19.32 -14.58
CA ILE A 51 25.41 20.24 -15.02
C ILE A 51 25.31 21.50 -14.17
#